data_AF-A0A928ZEB7-F1
#
_entry.id   AF-A0A928ZEB7-F1
#
_cell.length_a   1.000
_cell.length_b   1.000
_cell.length_c   1.000
_cell.angle_alpha   90.00
_cell.angle_beta   90.00
_cell.angle_gamma   90.00
#
_symmetry.space_group_name_H-M   'P 1'
#
loop_
_entity.id
_entity.type
_entity.pdbx_description
1 polymer ?
#
loop_
_entity_poly.entity_id
_entity_poly.type
_entity_poly.pdbx_seq_one_letter_code
_entity_poly.pdbx_strand_id
1 'polypeptide(L)' 'MAQKISITLDEEVLAFIDSQTNNRSQLINQVFDKLKKQQALNELEAAYIEQSQDEDEIAEIKLWDVTIADGIDDEE' A
#
# COMPACT_ATOMS: atom_id res chain seq x y z
N MET A 1 18.33 -5.49 4.90
CA MET A 1 19.70 -4.95 4.95
C MET A 1 19.62 -3.45 4.65
N ALA A 2 20.17 -2.59 5.52
CA ALA A 2 20.15 -1.14 5.28
C ALA A 2 21.46 -0.69 4.61
N GLN A 3 21.38 0.20 3.62
CA GLN A 3 22.54 0.80 2.95
C GLN A 3 22.67 2.26 3.38
N LYS A 4 23.92 2.71 3.57
CA LYS A 4 24.21 4.13 3.85
C LYS A 4 24.44 4.84 2.54
N ILE A 5 23.68 5.91 2.30
CA ILE A 5 23.78 6.76 1.12
C ILE A 5 23.89 8.22 1.55
N SER A 6 24.43 9.06 0.67
CA SER A 6 24.37 10.52 0.82
C SER A 6 23.27 11.06 -0.10
N ILE A 7 22.40 11.90 0.44
CA ILE A 7 21.31 12.56 -0.31
C ILE A 7 21.30 14.04 0.05
N THR A 8 20.90 14.88 -0.90
CA THR A 8 20.69 16.31 -0.67
C THR A 8 19.23 16.55 -0.30
N LEU A 9 18.98 17.30 0.77
CA LEU A 9 17.66 17.74 1.21
C LEU A 9 17.71 19.24 1.45
N ASP A 10 16.60 19.93 1.22
CA ASP A 10 16.48 21.35 1.53
C ASP A 10 16.63 21.59 3.04
N GLU A 11 17.18 22.75 3.41
CA GLU A 11 17.43 23.10 4.82
C GLU A 11 16.15 23.05 5.66
N GLU A 12 15.03 23.50 5.11
CA GLU A 12 13.72 23.48 5.76
C GLU A 12 13.25 22.04 6.03
N VAL A 13 13.48 21.13 5.09
CA VAL A 13 13.13 19.70 5.24
C VAL A 13 13.99 19.06 6.32
N LEU A 14 15.29 19.37 6.36
CA LEU A 14 16.19 18.86 7.38
C LEU A 14 15.79 19.35 8.78
N ALA A 15 15.48 20.64 8.92
CA ALA A 15 14.99 21.23 10.17
C ALA A 15 13.67 20.58 10.63
N PHE A 16 12.77 20.29 9.69
CA PHE A 16 11.54 19.58 10.00
C PHE A 16 11.81 18.16 10.52
N ILE A 17 12.65 17.38 9.83
CA ILE A 17 13.02 16.02 10.27
C ILE A 17 13.63 16.05 11.69
N ASP A 18 14.52 17.01 11.95
CA ASP A 18 15.18 17.17 13.25
C ASP A 18 14.20 17.51 14.38
N SER A 19 13.12 18.23 14.08
CA SER A 19 12.08 18.54 15.06
C SER A 19 11.26 17.31 15.48
N GLN A 20 11.23 16.26 14.65
CA GLN A 20 10.37 15.09 14.84
C GLN A 20 11.10 13.89 15.45
N THR A 21 12.42 13.77 15.25
CA THR A 21 13.15 12.57 15.66
C THR A 21 14.64 12.82 15.86
N ASN A 22 15.25 12.03 16.73
CA ASN A 22 16.71 11.93 16.84
C ASN A 22 17.30 10.91 15.84
N ASN A 23 16.46 10.15 15.12
CA ASN A 23 16.88 9.17 14.11
C ASN A 23 16.27 9.47 12.74
N ARG A 24 16.99 10.31 11.97
CA ARG A 24 16.58 10.76 10.62
C ARG A 24 16.36 9.59 9.67
N SER A 25 17.27 8.62 9.65
CA SER A 25 17.19 7.47 8.73
C SER A 25 15.94 6.62 8.99
N GLN A 26 15.56 6.43 10.25
CA GLN A 26 14.34 5.69 10.59
C GLN A 26 13.09 6.41 10.08
N LEU A 27 12.98 7.73 10.30
CA LEU A 27 11.82 8.49 9.84
C LEU A 27 11.75 8.50 8.30
N ILE A 28 12.88 8.72 7.63
CA ILE A 28 12.94 8.69 6.16
C ILE A 28 12.47 7.32 5.63
N ASN A 29 12.95 6.21 6.20
CA ASN A 29 12.49 4.88 5.81
C ASN A 29 10.99 4.69 6.03
N GLN A 30 10.44 5.14 7.17
CA GLN A 30 9.01 5.05 7.44
C GLN A 30 8.17 5.87 6.45
N VAL A 31 8.66 7.04 6.03
CA VAL A 31 7.99 7.84 4.99
C VAL A 31 7.99 7.10 3.66
N PHE A 32 9.11 6.50 3.26
CA PHE A 32 9.17 5.72 2.03
C PHE A 32 8.29 4.46 2.08
N ASP A 33 8.19 3.78 3.22
CA ASP A 33 7.31 2.61 3.36
C ASP A 33 5.83 3.02 3.23
N LYS A 34 5.45 4.17 3.80
CA LYS A 34 4.10 4.74 3.60
C LYS A 34 3.85 5.09 2.15
N LEU A 35 4.81 5.73 1.48
CA LEU A 35 4.69 6.09 0.06
C LEU A 35 4.53 4.86 -0.83
N LYS A 36 5.34 3.81 -0.61
CA LYS A 36 5.22 2.53 -1.32
C LYS A 36 3.86 1.88 -1.11
N LYS A 37 3.37 1.86 0.14
CA LYS A 37 2.05 1.32 0.45
C LYS A 37 0.95 2.11 -0.25
N GLN A 38 1.04 3.43 -0.27
CA GLN A 38 0.08 4.28 -0.97
C GLN A 38 0.11 4.02 -2.47
N GLN A 39 1.30 3.90 -3.06
CA GLN A 39 1.44 3.55 -4.48
C GLN A 39 0.78 2.21 -4.80
N ALA A 40 1.08 1.16 -4.00
CA ALA A 40 0.49 -0.16 -4.20
C ALA A 40 -1.05 -0.15 -4.07
N LEU A 41 -1.60 0.63 -3.13
CA LEU A 41 -3.06 0.76 -3.00
C LEU A 41 -3.67 1.47 -4.21
N ASN A 42 -3.03 2.51 -4.74
CA ASN A 42 -3.51 3.21 -5.94
C ASN A 42 -3.46 2.30 -7.17
N GLU A 43 -2.40 1.49 -7.31
CA GLU A 43 -2.27 0.51 -8.39
C GLU A 43 -3.36 -0.57 -8.30
N LEU A 44 -3.66 -1.03 -7.08
CA LEU A 44 -4.73 -1.99 -6.82
C LEU A 44 -6.12 -1.40 -7.09
N GLU A 45 -6.37 -0.16 -6.67
CA GLU A 45 -7.61 0.56 -6.97
C GLU A 45 -7.81 0.71 -8.49
N ALA A 46 -6.76 1.10 -9.21
CA ALA A 46 -6.82 1.20 -10.67
C ALA A 46 -7.12 -0.15 -11.33
N ALA A 47 -6.50 -1.22 -10.88
CA ALA A 47 -6.75 -2.57 -11.40
C ALA A 47 -8.19 -3.03 -11.14
N TYR A 48 -8.76 -2.74 -9.96
CA TYR A 48 -10.16 -3.05 -9.67
C TYR A 48 -11.14 -2.22 -10.50
N ILE A 49 -10.82 -0.94 -10.74
CA ILE A 49 -11.65 -0.10 -11.62
C ILE A 49 -11.62 -0.66 -13.05
N GLU A 50 -10.45 -1.05 -13.56
CA GLU A 50 -10.30 -1.67 -14.88
C GLU A 50 -11.09 -2.98 -14.97
N GLN A 51 -10.94 -3.87 -13.97
CA GLN A 51 -11.69 -5.14 -13.89
C GLN A 51 -13.21 -4.92 -13.84
N SER A 52 -13.68 -3.89 -13.13
CA SER A 52 -15.11 -3.56 -13.01
C SER A 52 -15.75 -3.05 -14.31
N GLN A 53 -14.94 -2.81 -15.35
CA GLN A 53 -15.41 -2.40 -16.67
C GLN A 53 -15.45 -3.57 -17.68
N ASP A 54 -14.93 -4.74 -17.30
CA ASP A 54 -14.90 -5.94 -18.12
C ASP A 54 -16.04 -6.90 -17.72
N GLU A 55 -16.96 -7.16 -18.65
CA GLU A 55 -18.12 -8.02 -18.42
C GLU A 55 -17.73 -9.49 -18.17
N ASP A 56 -16.64 -9.98 -18.77
CA ASP A 56 -16.18 -11.36 -18.61
C ASP A 56 -15.58 -11.56 -17.20
N GLU A 57 -14.78 -10.61 -16.73
CA GLU A 57 -14.24 -10.60 -15.36
C GLU A 57 -15.35 -10.50 -14.31
N ILE A 58 -16.36 -9.65 -14.53
CA ILE A 58 -17.53 -9.55 -13.63
C ILE A 58 -18.29 -10.88 -13.57
N ALA A 59 -18.47 -11.53 -14.72
CA ALA A 59 -19.14 -12.83 -14.78
C ALA A 59 -18.34 -13.91 -14.03
N GLU A 60 -17.01 -13.88 -14.12
CA GLU A 60 -16.12 -14.76 -13.37
C GLU A 60 -16.22 -14.50 -11.87
N ILE A 61 -16.12 -13.24 -11.40
CA ILE A 61 -16.27 -12.88 -9.98
C ILE A 61 -17.59 -13.42 -9.42
N LYS A 62 -18.69 -13.27 -10.17
CA LYS A 62 -20.01 -13.77 -9.77
C LYS A 62 -20.08 -15.29 -9.71
N LEU A 63 -19.29 -16.01 -10.52
CA LEU A 63 -19.17 -17.46 -10.41
C LEU A 63 -18.48 -17.86 -9.11
N TRP A 64 -17.48 -17.08 -8.66
CA TRP A 64 -16.76 -17.32 -7.41
C TRP A 64 -17.58 -17.01 -6.16
N ASP A 65 -18.62 -16.17 -6.24
CA ASP A 65 -19.49 -15.83 -5.10
C ASP A 65 -20.08 -17.06 -4.39
N VAL A 66 -20.28 -18.18 -5.10
CA VAL A 66 -20.83 -19.42 -4.49
C VAL A 66 -19.91 -20.02 -3.43
N THR A 67 -18.61 -19.71 -3.47
CA THR A 67 -17.59 -20.22 -2.55
C THR A 67 -17.34 -19.30 -1.34
N ILE A 68 -18.03 -18.17 -1.25
CA ILE A 68 -17.79 -17.15 -0.21
C ILE A 68 -18.00 -17.67 1.23
N ALA A 69 -18.84 -18.70 1.39
CA ALA A 69 -19.17 -19.33 2.66
C ALA A 69 -18.46 -20.68 2.88
N ASP A 70 -17.64 -21.14 1.95
CA ASP A 70 -16.95 -22.43 2.08
C ASP A 70 -16.01 -22.42 3.29
N GLY A 71 -16.25 -23.32 4.25
CA GLY A 71 -15.46 -23.43 5.49
C GLY A 71 -15.85 -22.44 6.60
N ILE A 72 -16.90 -21.64 6.39
CA ILE A 72 -17.61 -20.94 7.46
C ILE A 72 -18.79 -21.84 7.85
N ASP A 73 -18.53 -22.81 8.73
CA ASP A 73 -19.61 -23.58 9.36
C ASP A 73 -20.41 -22.64 10.27
N ASP A 74 -21.70 -22.48 10.01
CA ASP A 74 -22.65 -21.97 11.00
C ASP A 74 -22.77 -23.05 12.11
N GLU A 75 -21.84 -23.05 13.06
CA GLU A 75 -22.03 -23.74 14.33
C GLU A 75 -23.15 -23.00 15.11
N GLU A 76 -24.40 -23.43 14.92
CA GLU A 76 -25.49 -23.28 15.91
C GLU A 76 -25.29 -24.23 17.10
#